data_AF-A0A2H0KR09-F1
#
_entry.id   AF-A0A2H0KR09-F1
#
_cell.length_a   1.000
_cell.length_b   1.000
_cell.length_c   1.000
_cell.angle_alpha   90.00
_cell.angle_beta   90.00
_cell.angle_gamma   90.00
#
_symmetry.space_group_name_H-M   'P 1'
#
loop_
_entity.id
_entity.type
_entity.pdbx_description
1 polymer ?
#
loop_
_entity_poly.entity_id
_entity_poly.type
_entity_poly.pdbx_seq_one_letter_code
_entity_poly.pdbx_strand_id
1 'polypeptide(L)'
;MKRRYFEATVVDCQQCRQRTNDIFRLSLLINQSLEAKPGQFVTLESFCGGKIWRRPFSVYDQLQDKDSRDFSVCFKVVGENTRHYASLKLGDKISVLGPLGNPIHINENVENHILVAGGIGRAGLAYLTEELKRLDRRAIFFMAPKMIGKCSMRIGSIIVASAWRLLPKSKITCSQPTC
;
A
#
# COMPACT_ATOMS: atom_id res chain seq x y z
N MET A 1 -8.74 -7.86 22.05
CA MET A 1 -8.92 -7.89 20.58
C MET A 1 -8.65 -9.29 20.07
N LYS A 2 -9.64 -9.98 19.49
CA LYS A 2 -9.47 -11.34 18.97
C LYS A 2 -8.68 -11.28 17.66
N ARG A 3 -7.52 -11.95 17.60
CA ARG A 3 -6.79 -12.21 16.36
C ARG A 3 -7.70 -13.03 15.44
N ARG A 4 -8.15 -12.46 14.32
CA ARG A 4 -9.07 -13.13 13.39
C ARG A 4 -8.30 -13.59 12.16
N TYR A 5 -8.21 -14.91 12.01
CA TYR A 5 -7.89 -15.50 10.71
C TYR A 5 -9.14 -15.46 9.85
N PHE A 6 -8.96 -15.14 8.58
CA PHE A 6 -10.01 -15.16 7.59
C PHE A 6 -9.45 -15.52 6.22
N GLU A 7 -10.31 -16.08 5.38
CA GLU A 7 -9.96 -16.40 4.00
C GLU A 7 -10.19 -15.18 3.11
N ALA A 8 -9.24 -14.93 2.22
CA ALA A 8 -9.35 -13.91 1.18
C ALA A 8 -9.17 -14.55 -0.19
N THR A 9 -9.90 -14.03 -1.18
CA THR A 9 -9.81 -14.49 -2.57
C THR A 9 -9.00 -13.48 -3.37
N VAL A 10 -8.06 -13.95 -4.17
CA VAL A 10 -7.26 -13.11 -5.05
C VAL A 10 -8.15 -12.57 -6.16
N VAL A 11 -8.25 -11.25 -6.26
CA VAL A 11 -8.96 -10.55 -7.35
C VAL A 11 -7.98 -10.17 -8.45
N ASP A 12 -6.80 -9.73 -8.06
CA ASP A 12 -5.81 -9.24 -9.01
C ASP A 12 -4.41 -9.33 -8.42
N CYS A 13 -3.44 -9.70 -9.24
CA CYS A 13 -2.03 -9.69 -8.89
C CYS A 13 -1.25 -9.06 -10.04
N GLN A 14 -0.93 -7.77 -9.90
CA GLN A 14 -0.28 -6.99 -10.94
C GLN A 14 1.13 -6.60 -10.54
N GLN A 15 2.05 -6.77 -11.48
CA GLN A 15 3.38 -6.20 -11.36
C GLN A 15 3.28 -4.69 -11.56
N CYS A 16 3.77 -3.93 -10.58
CA CYS A 16 3.77 -2.48 -10.67
C CYS A 16 4.74 -2.04 -11.77
N ARG A 17 4.21 -1.47 -12.88
CA ARG A 17 4.94 -1.06 -14.09
C ARG A 17 6.10 -0.08 -13.88
N GLN A 18 6.28 0.45 -12.68
CA GLN A 18 7.33 1.40 -12.35
C GLN A 18 8.69 0.71 -12.15
N ARG A 19 9.35 0.39 -13.28
CA ARG A 19 10.79 0.14 -13.52
C ARG A 19 11.58 -0.84 -12.63
N THR A 20 11.09 -1.30 -11.49
CA THR A 20 11.66 -2.45 -10.77
C THR A 20 10.76 -3.65 -10.98
N ASN A 21 11.28 -4.65 -11.70
CA ASN A 21 10.57 -5.86 -12.09
C ASN A 21 10.17 -6.79 -10.92
N ASP A 22 10.35 -6.36 -9.67
CA ASP A 22 10.16 -7.21 -8.50
C ASP A 22 9.03 -6.73 -7.60
N ILE A 23 8.34 -5.63 -7.90
CA ILE A 23 7.27 -5.10 -7.04
C ILE A 23 5.90 -5.52 -7.59
N PHE A 24 5.10 -6.13 -6.73
CA PHE A 24 3.76 -6.61 -7.06
C PHE A 24 2.74 -5.98 -6.12
N ARG A 25 1.56 -5.68 -6.67
CA ARG A 25 0.34 -5.34 -5.95
C ARG A 25 -0.58 -6.54 -6.00
N LEU A 26 -0.99 -7.02 -4.83
CA LEU A 26 -1.94 -8.11 -4.67
C LEU A 26 -3.23 -7.55 -4.06
N SER A 27 -4.32 -7.67 -4.80
CA SER A 27 -5.66 -7.23 -4.42
C SER A 27 -6.48 -8.44 -3.99
N LEU A 28 -7.04 -8.36 -2.80
CA LEU A 28 -7.69 -9.46 -2.10
C LEU A 28 -9.12 -9.06 -1.72
N LEU A 29 -10.09 -9.88 -2.12
CA LEU A 29 -11.48 -9.79 -1.71
C LEU A 29 -11.68 -10.53 -0.39
N ILE A 30 -12.38 -9.90 0.54
CA ILE A 30 -12.66 -10.44 1.86
C ILE A 30 -14.15 -10.52 2.12
N ASN A 31 -14.58 -11.60 2.77
CA ASN A 31 -16.00 -11.79 3.12
C ASN A 31 -16.40 -11.05 4.41
N GLN A 32 -15.42 -10.52 5.16
CA GLN A 32 -15.61 -9.86 6.44
C GLN A 32 -14.97 -8.46 6.45
N SER A 33 -15.31 -7.63 7.43
CA SER A 33 -14.67 -6.32 7.57
C SER A 33 -13.27 -6.46 8.19
N LEU A 34 -12.26 -5.91 7.50
CA LEU A 34 -10.90 -5.81 8.01
C LEU A 34 -10.71 -4.60 8.93
N GLU A 35 -11.43 -3.50 8.68
CA GLU A 35 -11.32 -2.23 9.42
C GLU A 35 -9.86 -1.78 9.66
N ALA A 36 -8.97 -1.96 8.67
CA ALA A 36 -7.59 -1.56 8.82
C ALA A 36 -7.49 -0.03 8.85
N LYS A 37 -6.64 0.47 9.72
CA LYS A 37 -6.26 1.89 9.79
C LYS A 37 -4.85 2.11 9.23
N PRO A 38 -4.52 3.34 8.81
CA PRO A 38 -3.17 3.66 8.36
C PRO A 38 -2.08 3.20 9.34
N GLY A 39 -1.01 2.60 8.82
CA GLY A 39 0.10 2.06 9.61
C GLY A 39 -0.10 0.65 10.17
N GLN A 40 -1.30 0.06 10.02
CA GLN A 40 -1.50 -1.34 10.33
C GLN A 40 -1.03 -2.26 9.20
N PHE A 41 -0.83 -3.53 9.55
CA PHE A 41 -0.39 -4.57 8.62
C PHE A 41 -1.25 -5.82 8.78
N VAL A 42 -1.22 -6.65 7.74
CA VAL A 42 -1.84 -7.98 7.73
C VAL A 42 -0.76 -9.03 7.54
N THR A 43 -0.96 -10.21 8.10
CA THR A 43 -0.08 -11.34 7.85
C THR A 43 -0.75 -12.25 6.83
N LEU A 44 -0.10 -12.42 5.69
CA LEU A 44 -0.51 -13.39 4.68
C LEU A 44 0.14 -14.73 4.97
N GLU A 45 -0.65 -15.79 4.83
CA GLU A 45 -0.25 -17.16 5.02
C GLU A 45 -0.49 -17.95 3.72
N SER A 46 0.59 -18.47 3.14
CA SER A 46 0.53 -19.41 2.03
C SER A 46 1.01 -20.80 2.47
N PHE A 47 0.38 -21.82 1.88
CA PHE A 47 0.83 -23.20 1.94
C PHE A 47 1.59 -23.55 0.66
N CYS A 48 2.90 -23.78 0.79
CA CYS A 48 3.75 -24.16 -0.34
C CYS A 48 4.77 -25.21 0.09
N GLY A 49 4.82 -26.34 -0.62
CA GLY A 49 5.80 -27.41 -0.38
C GLY A 49 5.69 -28.08 0.99
N GLY A 50 4.47 -28.25 1.52
CA GLY A 50 4.23 -28.88 2.83
C GLY A 50 4.57 -27.99 4.03
N LYS A 51 4.92 -26.72 3.82
CA LYS A 51 5.23 -25.75 4.87
C LYS A 51 4.29 -24.55 4.80
N ILE A 52 3.90 -24.06 5.98
CA ILE A 52 3.10 -22.84 6.13
C ILE A 52 4.06 -21.66 6.29
N TRP A 53 3.95 -20.67 5.41
CA TRP A 53 4.78 -19.48 5.46
C TRP A 53 3.95 -18.24 5.75
N ARG A 54 4.25 -17.58 6.88
CA ARG A 54 3.58 -16.35 7.32
C ARG A 54 4.46 -15.13 7.06
N ARG A 55 3.93 -14.11 6.38
CA ARG A 55 4.64 -12.84 6.14
C ARG A 55 3.75 -11.63 6.42
N PRO A 56 4.20 -10.69 7.26
CA PRO A 56 3.50 -9.44 7.45
C PRO A 56 3.71 -8.50 6.25
N PHE A 57 2.63 -7.89 5.78
CA PHE A 57 2.61 -6.87 4.75
C PHE A 57 1.76 -5.69 5.19
N SER A 58 2.24 -4.48 4.95
CA SER A 58 1.47 -3.27 5.20
C SER A 58 0.24 -3.23 4.29
N VAL A 59 -0.88 -2.76 4.85
CA VAL A 59 -2.08 -2.49 4.06
C VAL A 59 -1.78 -1.29 3.16
N TYR A 60 -1.83 -1.50 1.85
CA TYR A 60 -1.56 -0.46 0.86
C TYR A 60 -2.78 0.43 0.65
N ASP A 61 -3.95 -0.20 0.54
CA ASP A 61 -5.24 0.46 0.35
C ASP A 61 -6.35 -0.48 0.80
N GLN A 62 -7.50 0.07 1.18
CA GLN A 62 -8.70 -0.68 1.53
C GLN A 62 -9.93 -0.01 0.93
N LEU A 63 -10.63 -0.75 0.08
CA LEU A 63 -11.91 -0.35 -0.48
C LEU A 63 -13.02 -1.04 0.32
N GLN A 64 -13.93 -0.24 0.86
CA GLN A 64 -15.14 -0.74 1.52
C GLN A 64 -16.34 -0.16 0.78
N ASP A 65 -16.78 -0.86 -0.25
CA ASP A 65 -18.07 -0.60 -0.88
C ASP A 65 -19.16 -1.45 -0.20
N LYS A 66 -20.42 -1.11 -0.45
CA LYS A 66 -21.56 -1.85 0.11
C LYS A 66 -21.56 -3.32 -0.34
N ASP A 67 -21.05 -3.59 -1.54
CA ASP A 67 -21.11 -4.90 -2.20
C ASP A 67 -19.75 -5.61 -2.28
N SER A 68 -18.63 -4.90 -2.12
CA SER A 68 -17.29 -5.49 -2.13
C SER A 68 -16.40 -4.90 -1.04
N ARG A 69 -15.64 -5.79 -0.40
CA ARG A 69 -14.65 -5.42 0.60
C ARG A 69 -13.32 -5.93 0.10
N ASP A 70 -12.44 -5.01 -0.24
CA ASP A 70 -11.22 -5.31 -0.94
C ASP A 70 -10.09 -4.64 -0.17
N PHE A 71 -8.95 -5.30 -0.09
CA PHE A 71 -7.74 -4.63 0.34
C PHE A 71 -6.58 -5.02 -0.55
N SER A 72 -5.64 -4.09 -0.70
CA SER A 72 -4.43 -4.31 -1.47
C SER A 72 -3.22 -4.38 -0.55
N VAL A 73 -2.26 -5.22 -0.91
CA VAL A 73 -0.91 -5.20 -0.35
C VAL A 73 0.12 -5.02 -1.46
N CYS A 74 1.21 -4.34 -1.15
CA CYS A 74 2.34 -4.20 -2.06
C CYS A 74 3.57 -4.86 -1.45
N PHE A 75 4.27 -5.68 -2.23
CA PHE A 75 5.47 -6.37 -1.77
C PHE A 75 6.53 -6.46 -2.86
N LYS A 76 7.79 -6.66 -2.43
CA LYS A 76 8.91 -6.96 -3.32
C LYS A 76 9.20 -8.47 -3.30
N VAL A 77 9.38 -9.05 -4.49
CA VAL A 77 9.87 -10.41 -4.68
C VAL A 77 11.36 -10.46 -4.31
N VAL A 78 11.68 -11.21 -3.27
CA VAL A 78 13.04 -11.37 -2.75
C VAL A 78 13.39 -12.82 -2.44
N GLY A 79 12.40 -13.72 -2.37
CA GLY A 79 12.60 -15.13 -2.04
C GLY A 79 11.44 -16.00 -2.51
N GLU A 80 11.49 -17.28 -2.17
CA GLU A 80 10.53 -18.28 -2.65
C GLU A 80 9.09 -17.98 -2.24
N ASN A 81 8.87 -17.52 -1.01
CA ASN A 81 7.53 -17.18 -0.53
C ASN A 81 6.93 -15.99 -1.30
N THR A 82 7.69 -14.90 -1.47
CA THR A 82 7.18 -13.74 -2.23
C THR A 82 7.07 -14.04 -3.73
N ARG A 83 7.85 -14.97 -4.28
CA ARG A 83 7.63 -15.52 -5.62
C ARG A 83 6.31 -16.28 -5.71
N HIS A 84 5.97 -17.08 -4.70
CA HIS A 84 4.70 -17.78 -4.65
C HIS A 84 3.52 -16.80 -4.63
N TYR A 85 3.58 -15.75 -3.80
CA TYR A 85 2.55 -14.70 -3.81
C TYR A 85 2.42 -13.99 -5.15
N ALA A 86 3.54 -13.76 -5.85
CA ALA A 86 3.53 -13.19 -7.20
C ALA A 86 3.01 -14.14 -8.27
N SER A 87 2.92 -15.45 -7.99
CA SER A 87 2.38 -16.46 -8.91
C SER A 87 0.89 -16.75 -8.71
N LEU A 88 0.28 -16.15 -7.69
CA LEU A 88 -1.15 -16.31 -7.42
C LEU A 88 -1.98 -15.72 -8.56
N LYS A 89 -3.07 -16.41 -8.88
CA LYS A 89 -4.01 -16.05 -9.94
C LYS A 89 -5.36 -15.64 -9.36
N LEU A 90 -6.15 -14.95 -10.18
CA LEU A 90 -7.55 -14.65 -9.88
C LEU A 90 -8.29 -15.93 -9.43
N GLY A 91 -8.99 -15.84 -8.31
CA GLY A 91 -9.75 -16.94 -7.71
C GLY A 91 -8.97 -17.78 -6.70
N ASP A 92 -7.64 -17.63 -6.59
CA ASP A 92 -6.86 -18.33 -5.58
C ASP A 92 -7.25 -17.85 -4.17
N LYS A 93 -7.18 -18.77 -3.21
CA LYS A 93 -7.51 -18.49 -1.81
C LYS A 93 -6.25 -18.39 -0.98
N ILE A 94 -6.23 -17.40 -0.08
CA ILE A 94 -5.14 -17.17 0.85
C ILE A 94 -5.68 -16.93 2.26
N SER A 95 -4.99 -17.46 3.26
CA SER A 95 -5.31 -17.20 4.66
C SER A 95 -4.67 -15.88 5.10
N VAL A 96 -5.47 -15.03 5.72
CA VAL A 96 -5.06 -13.70 6.16
C VAL A 96 -5.33 -13.58 7.65
N LEU A 97 -4.35 -13.03 8.37
CA LEU A 97 -4.46 -12.67 9.77
C LEU A 97 -4.33 -11.15 9.90
N GLY A 98 -5.38 -10.49 10.38
CA GLY A 98 -5.38 -9.03 10.52
C GLY A 98 -6.69 -8.45 11.03
N PRO A 99 -6.71 -7.13 11.27
CA PRO A 99 -5.58 -6.21 11.17
C PRO A 99 -4.66 -6.33 12.41
N LEU A 100 -3.35 -6.12 12.23
CA LEU A 100 -2.34 -6.16 13.29
C LEU A 100 -1.57 -4.84 13.35
N GLY A 101 -0.97 -4.59 14.51
CA GLY A 101 -0.21 -3.37 14.77
C GLY A 101 -1.08 -2.21 15.26
N ASN A 102 -0.41 -1.14 15.69
CA ASN A 102 -1.06 0.07 16.16
C ASN A 102 -1.29 1.02 14.98
N PRO A 103 -2.48 1.63 14.88
CA PRO A 103 -2.72 2.65 13.87
C PRO A 103 -1.84 3.87 14.10
N ILE A 104 -1.47 4.54 13.02
CA ILE A 104 -0.85 5.86 13.08
C ILE A 104 -1.95 6.85 13.46
N HIS A 105 -1.74 7.56 14.57
CA HIS A 105 -2.63 8.62 14.99
C HIS A 105 -2.37 9.88 14.15
N ILE A 106 -3.41 10.38 13.47
CA ILE A 106 -3.39 11.64 12.76
C ILE A 106 -3.97 12.69 13.71
N ASN A 107 -3.16 13.70 14.06
CA ASN A 107 -3.62 14.79 14.89
C ASN A 107 -4.41 15.79 14.04
N GLU A 108 -5.71 15.94 14.33
CA GLU A 108 -6.61 16.82 13.59
C GLU A 108 -6.25 18.31 13.69
N ASN A 109 -5.46 18.70 14.70
CA ASN A 109 -4.99 20.06 14.88
C ASN A 109 -3.73 20.38 14.04
N VAL A 110 -3.18 19.40 13.34
CA VAL A 110 -1.99 19.56 12.50
C VAL A 110 -2.41 19.61 11.03
N GLU A 111 -2.09 20.71 10.35
CA GLU A 111 -2.39 20.83 8.92
C GLU A 111 -1.29 20.24 8.03
N ASN A 112 -0.03 20.33 8.47
CA ASN A 112 1.14 19.99 7.68
C ASN A 112 1.82 18.74 8.22
N HIS A 113 1.85 17.70 7.40
CA HIS A 113 2.44 16.41 7.74
C HIS A 113 3.69 16.17 6.89
N ILE A 114 4.73 15.64 7.52
CA ILE A 114 5.96 15.23 6.83
C ILE A 114 6.02 13.72 6.82
N LEU A 115 6.07 13.15 5.62
CA LEU A 115 6.12 11.71 5.38
C LEU A 115 7.50 11.34 4.83
N VAL A 116 8.23 10.50 5.56
CA VAL A 116 9.57 10.06 5.17
C VAL A 116 9.55 8.55 4.91
N ALA A 117 9.87 8.13 3.68
CA ALA A 117 9.96 6.72 3.33
C ALA A 117 11.04 6.42 2.29
N GLY A 118 11.59 5.21 2.34
CA GLY A 118 12.55 4.68 1.37
C GLY A 118 12.15 3.28 0.88
N GLY A 119 12.42 3.00 -0.40
CA GLY A 119 12.16 1.68 -1.00
C GLY A 119 10.70 1.23 -0.89
N ILE A 120 10.48 -0.03 -0.49
CA ILE A 120 9.15 -0.62 -0.31
C ILE A 120 8.37 0.01 0.86
N GLY A 121 9.05 0.71 1.79
CA GLY A 121 8.39 1.39 2.92
C GLY A 121 7.36 2.44 2.49
N ARG A 122 7.42 2.88 1.23
CA ARG A 122 6.43 3.76 0.61
C ARG A 122 5.04 3.12 0.50
N ALA A 123 4.97 1.80 0.37
CA ALA A 123 3.71 1.07 0.33
C ALA A 123 2.91 1.23 1.63
N GLY A 124 3.59 1.21 2.78
CA GLY A 124 2.95 1.40 4.08
C GLY A 124 2.46 2.82 4.34
N LEU A 125 2.99 3.82 3.62
CA LEU A 125 2.52 5.21 3.69
C LEU A 125 1.43 5.52 2.68
N ALA A 126 1.17 4.66 1.69
CA ALA A 126 0.15 4.91 0.67
C ALA A 126 -1.22 5.10 1.31
N TYR A 127 -1.62 4.20 2.23
CA TYR A 127 -2.89 4.32 2.93
C TYR A 127 -2.98 5.59 3.79
N LEU A 128 -1.91 5.94 4.52
CA LEU A 128 -1.85 7.19 5.28
C LEU A 128 -2.00 8.43 4.38
N THR A 129 -1.47 8.36 3.17
CA THR A 129 -1.53 9.45 2.20
C THR A 129 -2.96 9.69 1.73
N GLU A 130 -3.69 8.62 1.40
CA GLU A 130 -5.10 8.73 1.01
C GLU A 130 -5.97 9.26 2.16
N GLU A 131 -5.70 8.82 3.39
CA GLU A 131 -6.44 9.31 4.55
C GLU A 131 -6.17 10.80 4.83
N LEU A 132 -4.92 11.25 4.71
CA LEU A 132 -4.59 12.68 4.85
C LEU A 132 -5.25 13.55 3.77
N LYS A 133 -5.36 13.06 2.53
CA LYS A 133 -6.10 13.76 1.47
C LYS A 133 -7.60 13.84 1.78
N ARG A 134 -8.19 12.74 2.28
CA ARG A 134 -9.61 12.69 2.65
C ARG A 134 -9.95 13.71 3.73
N LEU A 135 -9.00 13.99 4.62
CA LEU A 135 -9.09 15.00 5.67
C LEU A 135 -8.67 16.42 5.24
N ASP A 136 -8.42 16.64 3.94
CA ASP A 136 -7.93 17.90 3.36
C ASP A 136 -6.66 18.45 4.04
N ARG A 137 -5.73 17.56 4.39
CA ARG A 137 -4.46 17.92 5.04
C ARG A 137 -3.30 17.89 4.06
N ARG A 138 -2.33 18.79 4.27
CA ARG A 138 -1.13 18.87 3.43
C ARG A 138 -0.11 17.83 3.88
N ALA A 139 0.38 17.03 2.94
CA ALA A 139 1.42 16.03 3.17
C ALA A 139 2.65 16.30 2.28
N ILE A 140 3.82 16.48 2.89
CA ILE A 140 5.11 16.67 2.22
C ILE A 140 5.86 15.35 2.28
N PHE A 141 6.26 14.82 1.12
CA PHE A 141 6.99 13.55 1.02
C PHE A 141 8.49 13.78 0.86
N PHE A 142 9.27 13.21 1.77
CA PHE A 142 10.71 13.02 1.61
C PHE A 142 10.98 11.56 1.26
N MET A 143 11.57 11.35 0.08
CA MET A 143 11.95 10.02 -0.39
C MET A 143 13.45 9.87 -0.34
N ALA A 144 13.94 8.85 0.39
CA ALA A 144 15.36 8.51 0.39
C ALA A 144 15.76 7.91 -0.98
N PRO A 145 16.93 8.27 -1.55
CA PRO A 145 17.31 7.98 -2.94
C PRO A 145 17.66 6.51 -3.24
N LYS A 146 17.29 5.54 -2.40
CA LYS A 146 17.50 4.12 -2.71
C LYS A 146 16.32 3.55 -3.50
N MET A 147 16.10 4.15 -4.66
CA MET A 147 15.33 3.57 -5.76
C MET A 147 15.88 4.17 -7.06
N ILE A 148 16.70 3.38 -7.76
CA ILE A 148 17.12 3.67 -9.14
C ILE A 148 15.85 3.55 -9.99
N GLY A 149 15.09 4.64 -10.09
CA GLY A 149 13.81 4.69 -10.77
C GLY A 149 12.90 5.74 -10.17
N LYS A 150 12.66 6.84 -10.91
CA LYS A 150 11.65 7.84 -10.58
C LYS A 150 10.29 7.17 -10.43
N CYS A 151 9.76 7.13 -9.22
CA CYS A 151 8.36 6.84 -8.97
C CYS A 151 7.61 8.17 -8.94
N SER A 152 6.86 8.45 -10.00
CA SER A 152 5.92 9.56 -10.02
C SER A 152 4.59 9.07 -9.44
N MET A 153 4.41 9.21 -8.13
CA MET A 153 3.08 9.31 -7.55
C MET A 153 2.70 10.78 -7.74
N ARG A 154 1.75 11.08 -8.65
CA ARG A 154 1.19 12.44 -8.76
C ARG A 154 0.00 12.51 -7.81
N ILE A 155 0.23 13.14 -6.68
CA ILE A 155 -0.75 13.46 -5.66
C ILE A 155 -0.85 14.98 -5.60
N GLY A 156 -2.07 15.52 -5.48
CA GLY A 156 -2.31 16.95 -5.39
C GLY A 156 -1.43 17.62 -4.35
N SER A 157 -0.72 18.67 -4.76
CA SER A 157 0.19 19.51 -3.97
C SER A 157 1.39 18.77 -3.32
N ILE A 158 2.09 17.97 -4.11
CA ILE A 158 3.45 17.56 -3.74
C ILE A 158 4.40 18.76 -3.92
N ILE A 159 4.95 19.27 -2.81
CA ILE A 159 6.24 19.99 -2.85
C ILE A 159 7.32 18.92 -2.70
N VAL A 160 7.89 18.46 -3.82
CA VAL A 160 9.12 17.65 -3.79
C VAL A 160 10.24 18.60 -3.41
N ALA A 161 10.68 18.60 -2.16
CA ALA A 161 11.87 19.33 -1.73
C ALA A 161 13.13 18.53 -2.10
N SER A 162 13.39 18.39 -3.40
CA SER A 162 14.71 18.06 -3.91
C SER A 162 15.12 19.18 -4.86
N ALA A 163 15.92 20.11 -4.34
CA ALA A 163 16.45 21.31 -4.97
C ALA A 163 15.45 22.46 -5.23
N TRP A 164 15.60 23.54 -4.46
CA TRP A 164 15.09 24.86 -4.80
C TRP A 164 15.65 25.30 -6.17
N ARG A 165 14.81 25.31 -7.22
CA ARG A 165 14.98 26.17 -8.40
C ARG A 165 13.63 26.38 -9.11
N LEU A 166 13.04 27.54 -8.83
CA LEU A 166 12.20 28.39 -9.69
C LEU A 166 11.49 27.73 -10.88
N LEU A 167 10.21 27.36 -10.75
CA LEU A 167 9.25 27.36 -11.87
C LEU A 167 7.81 27.66 -11.40
N PRO A 168 7.00 28.39 -12.20
CA PRO A 168 5.76 29.06 -11.78
C PRO A 168 4.52 28.15 -11.63
N LYS A 169 3.58 28.61 -10.79
CA LYS A 169 2.39 27.94 -10.22
C LYS A 169 1.26 27.55 -11.20
N SER A 170 1.43 27.55 -12.52
CA SER A 170 0.28 27.63 -13.44
C SER A 170 -0.21 26.36 -14.15
N LYS A 171 0.29 25.15 -13.85
CA LYS A 171 -0.25 23.92 -14.47
C LYS A 171 -0.36 22.73 -13.52
N ILE A 172 -1.50 22.62 -12.84
CA ILE A 172 -1.94 21.40 -12.14
C ILE A 172 -3.20 20.92 -12.86
N THR A 173 -3.04 20.00 -13.82
CA THR A 173 -4.16 19.28 -14.43
C THR A 173 -4.24 17.88 -13.83
N CYS A 174 -5.46 17.51 -13.42
CA CYS A 174 -5.84 16.24 -12.83
C CYS A 174 -5.83 15.14 -13.91
N SER A 175 -5.17 14.01 -13.62
CA SER A 175 -5.38 12.76 -14.37
C SER A 175 -5.16 11.59 -13.43
N GLN A 176 -6.15 10.69 -13.37
CA GLN A 176 -6.21 9.51 -12.52
C GLN A 176 -5.02 8.56 -12.74
N PRO A 177 -4.64 7.75 -11.73
CA PRO A 177 -3.60 6.74 -11.92
C PRO A 177 -4.17 5.57 -12.73
N THR A 178 -3.81 5.49 -14.01
CA THR A 178 -3.94 4.29 -14.84
C THR A 178 -2.72 3.38 -14.64
N CYS A 179 -2.95 2.07 -14.58
CA CYS A 179 -1.94 1.01 -14.48
C CYS A 179 -0.86 1.03 -15.58
#